data_AF-A0A1X1AKR6-F1
#
_entry.id   AF-A0A1X1AKR6-F1
#
_cell.length_a   1.000
_cell.length_b   1.000
_cell.length_c   1.000
_cell.angle_alpha   90.00
_cell.angle_beta   90.00
_cell.angle_gamma   90.00
#
_symmetry.space_group_name_H-M   'P 1'
#
loop_
_entity.id
_entity.type
_entity.pdbx_description
1 polymer ?
#
loop_
_entity_poly.entity_id
_entity_poly.type
_entity_poly.pdbx_seq_one_letter_code
_entity_poly.pdbx_strand_id
1 'polypeptide(L)'
;MLPDQWDYLVHFTGRARSKSSSVPAEIRRKTARERFDGILEEGAIHAFRPYGGGPPVVSFTEAVQSSLEHLIEADQFEPWGLVFAKSTVYAEGGGPVWYVRDDLHQQVPSALRGWAVRTTDPSVSGRGTSRWTHEREWRVPGTGDPLQFGFALAGLHAVIVPQSEFSSVEAGLDRDVQSLNTRLEQLGRRQLRHTEAPRVWMWNSSRKRLWDFRRFGDGGNGLAGR
;
A
#
# COMPACT_ATOMS: atom_id res chain seq x y z
N MET A 1 -21.29 -2.37 -14.50
CA MET A 1 -20.51 -1.93 -13.32
C MET A 1 -20.16 -3.21 -12.58
N LEU A 2 -18.89 -3.61 -12.61
CA LEU A 2 -18.43 -4.70 -11.75
C LEU A 2 -18.63 -4.25 -10.28
N PRO A 3 -18.80 -5.16 -9.31
CA PRO A 3 -18.81 -4.77 -7.90
C PRO A 3 -17.58 -3.90 -7.59
N ASP A 4 -17.68 -2.95 -6.65
CA ASP A 4 -16.62 -2.02 -6.20
C ASP A 4 -15.45 -2.73 -5.51
N GLN A 5 -14.89 -3.75 -6.15
CA GLN A 5 -13.71 -4.47 -5.76
C GLN A 5 -12.63 -4.15 -6.77
N TRP A 6 -11.51 -3.65 -6.27
CA TRP A 6 -10.38 -3.28 -7.09
C TRP A 6 -9.35 -4.40 -7.09
N ASP A 7 -8.57 -4.55 -8.15
CA ASP A 7 -7.55 -5.61 -8.24
C ASP A 7 -6.25 -5.28 -7.51
N TYR A 8 -6.14 -4.07 -6.96
CA TYR A 8 -4.92 -3.53 -6.38
C TYR A 8 -5.06 -3.17 -4.91
N LEU A 9 -3.92 -3.24 -4.22
CA LEU A 9 -3.75 -2.87 -2.83
C LEU A 9 -2.65 -1.82 -2.72
N VAL A 10 -2.82 -0.86 -1.82
CA VAL A 10 -1.85 0.22 -1.59
C VAL A 10 -1.23 0.10 -0.21
N HIS A 11 0.10 0.06 -0.15
CA HIS A 11 0.83 0.32 1.08
C HIS A 11 1.24 1.80 1.13
N PHE A 12 0.50 2.60 1.90
CA PHE A 12 0.87 3.98 2.14
C PHE A 12 2.03 4.10 3.11
N THR A 13 2.98 4.97 2.80
CA THR A 13 4.17 5.18 3.63
C THR A 13 3.98 6.32 4.64
N GLY A 14 2.86 7.04 4.61
CA GLY A 14 2.50 8.11 5.54
C GLY A 14 1.02 8.13 5.91
N ARG A 15 0.72 8.41 7.18
CA ARG A 15 -0.64 8.51 7.72
C ARG A 15 -0.65 9.60 8.78
N ALA A 16 -1.68 10.44 8.82
CA ALA A 16 -1.80 11.53 9.81
C ALA A 16 -2.14 11.08 11.25
N ARG A 17 -2.03 9.78 11.55
CA ARG A 17 -2.23 9.23 12.89
C ARG A 17 -0.89 8.99 13.58
N SER A 18 -0.90 9.00 14.91
CA SER A 18 0.28 8.66 15.71
C SER A 18 0.78 7.26 15.35
N LYS A 19 2.07 7.14 15.03
CA LYS A 19 2.70 5.87 14.65
C LYS A 19 2.68 4.91 15.84
N SER A 20 2.38 3.64 15.59
CA SER A 20 2.37 2.58 16.61
C SER A 20 3.70 2.54 17.36
N SER A 21 3.64 2.37 18.68
CA SER A 21 4.85 2.23 19.52
C SER A 21 5.67 0.99 19.21
N SER A 22 5.08 0.02 18.50
CA SER A 22 5.79 -1.16 17.99
C SER A 22 6.74 -0.86 16.84
N VAL A 23 6.60 0.31 16.20
CA VAL A 23 7.52 0.75 15.14
C VAL A 23 8.75 1.37 15.80
N PRO A 24 9.97 0.93 15.45
CA PRO A 24 11.21 1.51 15.96
C PRO A 24 11.29 3.03 15.81
N ALA A 25 11.95 3.70 16.75
CA ALA A 25 11.94 5.16 16.85
C ALA A 25 12.57 5.84 15.62
N GLU A 26 13.60 5.24 15.04
CA GLU A 26 14.27 5.66 13.82
C GLU A 26 13.33 5.63 12.62
N ILE A 27 12.53 4.57 12.45
CA ILE A 27 11.51 4.49 11.39
C ILE A 27 10.38 5.49 11.68
N ARG A 28 10.04 5.71 12.95
CA ARG A 28 9.03 6.71 13.33
C ARG A 28 9.47 8.15 13.07
N ARG A 29 10.78 8.44 13.01
CA ARG A 29 11.28 9.78 12.67
C ARG A 29 11.29 10.07 11.17
N LYS A 30 11.34 9.03 10.33
CA LYS A 30 11.26 9.19 8.87
C LYS A 30 9.93 9.81 8.42
N THR A 31 10.01 10.73 7.48
CA THR A 31 8.88 11.26 6.68
C THR A 31 8.23 10.14 5.84
N ALA A 32 7.11 10.41 5.17
CA ALA A 32 6.53 9.45 4.23
C ALA A 32 7.45 9.19 3.04
N ARG A 33 8.08 10.24 2.50
CA ARG A 33 9.06 10.14 1.42
C ARG A 33 10.27 9.29 1.82
N GLU A 34 10.92 9.59 2.94
CA GLU A 34 12.11 8.82 3.37
C GLU A 34 11.80 7.34 3.65
N ARG A 35 10.56 7.01 4.03
CA ARG A 35 10.11 5.62 4.15
C ARG A 35 9.89 4.98 2.79
N PHE A 36 9.27 5.71 1.88
CA PHE A 36 9.07 5.27 0.50
C PHE A 36 10.41 4.97 -0.18
N ASP A 37 11.35 5.90 -0.14
CA ASP A 37 12.69 5.74 -0.72
C ASP A 37 13.43 4.54 -0.12
N GLY A 38 13.41 4.40 1.22
CA GLY A 38 14.02 3.25 1.89
C GLY A 38 13.38 1.90 1.52
N ILE A 39 12.05 1.84 1.40
CA ILE A 39 11.35 0.62 0.97
C ILE A 39 11.74 0.23 -0.47
N LEU A 40 11.89 1.21 -1.37
CA LEU A 40 12.32 0.95 -2.74
C LEU A 40 13.77 0.49 -2.82
N GLU A 41 14.66 1.12 -2.04
CA GLU A 41 16.08 0.74 -1.97
C GLU A 41 16.26 -0.67 -1.41
N GLU A 42 15.55 -1.01 -0.33
CA GLU A 42 15.61 -2.31 0.33
C GLU A 42 14.85 -3.42 -0.43
N GLY A 43 13.86 -3.04 -1.25
CA GLY A 43 12.94 -3.99 -1.89
C GLY A 43 12.10 -4.77 -0.88
N ALA A 44 11.77 -4.14 0.25
CA ALA A 44 11.05 -4.79 1.33
C ALA A 44 10.23 -3.79 2.18
N ILE A 45 9.11 -4.26 2.71
CA ILE A 45 8.33 -3.54 3.72
C ILE A 45 8.44 -4.28 5.04
N HIS A 46 8.97 -3.62 6.08
CA HIS A 46 9.08 -4.21 7.40
C HIS A 46 7.71 -4.40 8.06
N ALA A 47 7.52 -5.57 8.66
CA ALA A 47 6.30 -5.95 9.35
C ALA A 47 6.33 -5.46 10.79
N PHE A 48 5.22 -4.88 11.25
CA PHE A 48 5.05 -4.41 12.63
C PHE A 48 3.75 -4.92 13.23
N ARG A 49 3.65 -4.89 14.56
CA ARG A 49 2.44 -5.33 15.25
C ARG A 49 1.30 -4.34 14.96
N PRO A 50 0.14 -4.81 14.45
CA PRO A 50 -0.97 -3.93 14.15
C PRO A 50 -1.66 -3.45 15.44
N TYR A 51 -2.49 -2.41 15.31
CA TYR A 51 -3.33 -1.96 16.42
C TYR A 51 -4.31 -3.07 16.80
N GLY A 52 -4.49 -3.31 18.10
CA GLY A 52 -5.32 -4.40 18.61
C GLY A 52 -4.56 -5.70 18.89
N GLY A 53 -3.27 -5.77 18.52
CA GLY A 53 -2.39 -6.90 18.82
C GLY A 53 -2.27 -7.91 17.68
N GLY A 54 -1.61 -9.04 17.95
CA GLY A 54 -1.32 -10.08 16.95
C GLY A 54 0.16 -10.14 16.54
N PRO A 55 0.49 -11.05 15.60
CA PRO A 55 1.84 -11.14 15.02
C PRO A 55 2.16 -9.90 14.17
N PRO A 56 3.45 -9.62 13.91
CA PRO A 56 3.84 -8.57 12.97
C PRO A 56 3.32 -8.83 11.55
N VAL A 57 2.76 -7.79 10.93
CA VAL A 57 2.22 -7.84 9.57
C VAL A 57 2.61 -6.59 8.79
N VAL A 58 2.55 -6.68 7.47
CA VAL A 58 2.48 -5.53 6.58
C VAL A 58 1.02 -5.28 6.22
N SER A 59 0.53 -4.07 6.47
CA SER A 59 -0.84 -3.66 6.15
C SER A 59 -0.91 -2.97 4.80
N PHE A 60 -1.99 -3.23 4.07
CA PHE A 60 -2.35 -2.56 2.82
C PHE A 60 -3.79 -2.06 2.89
N THR A 61 -4.10 -1.07 2.06
CA THR A 61 -5.45 -0.53 1.87
C THR A 61 -5.96 -0.97 0.51
N GLU A 62 -7.11 -1.65 0.50
CA GLU A 62 -7.97 -1.80 -0.68
C GLU A 62 -9.01 -0.70 -0.68
N ALA A 63 -9.02 0.08 -1.75
CA ALA A 63 -10.00 1.13 -1.98
C ALA A 63 -10.09 1.39 -3.48
N VAL A 64 -11.28 1.59 -4.02
CA VAL A 64 -11.43 2.08 -5.40
C VAL A 64 -10.74 3.44 -5.54
N GLN A 65 -10.39 3.84 -6.76
CA GLN A 65 -9.62 5.07 -7.00
C GLN A 65 -10.24 6.30 -6.31
N SER A 66 -11.55 6.51 -6.42
CA SER A 66 -12.23 7.65 -5.78
C SER A 66 -12.13 7.63 -4.26
N SER A 67 -12.14 6.44 -3.63
CA SER A 67 -11.92 6.29 -2.20
C SER A 67 -10.48 6.57 -1.80
N LEU A 68 -9.49 6.20 -2.62
CA LEU A 68 -8.09 6.60 -2.39
C LEU A 68 -7.91 8.12 -2.51
N GLU A 69 -8.52 8.74 -3.52
CA GLU A 69 -8.50 10.19 -3.71
C GLU A 69 -9.06 10.88 -2.46
N HIS A 70 -10.19 10.39 -1.94
CA HIS A 70 -10.78 10.91 -0.70
C HIS A 70 -9.88 10.71 0.52
N LEU A 71 -9.22 9.56 0.64
CA LEU A 71 -8.30 9.24 1.73
C LEU A 71 -7.09 10.18 1.77
N ILE A 72 -6.54 10.53 0.61
CA ILE A 72 -5.43 11.47 0.48
C ILE A 72 -5.92 12.90 0.72
N GLU A 73 -7.06 13.28 0.13
CA GLU A 73 -7.64 14.62 0.29
C GLU A 73 -8.01 14.95 1.74
N ALA A 74 -8.53 13.97 2.47
CA ALA A 74 -8.90 14.13 3.88
C ALA A 74 -7.67 14.12 4.83
N ASP A 75 -6.46 14.25 4.28
CA ASP A 75 -5.17 14.16 4.98
C ASP A 75 -5.04 12.90 5.84
N GLN A 76 -5.76 11.82 5.53
CA GLN A 76 -5.62 10.59 6.29
C GLN A 76 -4.34 9.88 5.91
N PHE A 77 -3.96 9.95 4.63
CA PHE A 77 -2.74 9.38 4.08
C PHE A 77 -1.96 10.41 3.29
N GLU A 78 -0.63 10.36 3.43
CA GLU A 78 0.26 11.17 2.59
C GLU A 78 0.35 10.51 1.19
N PRO A 79 0.53 11.29 0.11
CA PRO A 79 0.51 10.79 -1.27
C PRO A 79 1.82 10.07 -1.65
N TRP A 80 2.25 9.13 -0.82
CA TRP A 80 3.40 8.25 -1.01
C TRP A 80 2.96 6.82 -0.73
N GLY A 81 3.01 5.96 -1.76
CA GLY A 81 2.55 4.59 -1.60
C GLY A 81 3.03 3.63 -2.68
N LEU A 82 2.99 2.35 -2.35
CA LEU A 82 3.36 1.25 -3.25
C LEU A 82 2.10 0.46 -3.58
N VAL A 83 1.89 0.18 -4.87
CA VAL A 83 0.69 -0.47 -5.36
C VAL A 83 1.03 -1.87 -5.84
N PHE A 84 0.31 -2.86 -5.32
CA PHE A 84 0.49 -4.27 -5.63
C PHE A 84 -0.80 -4.88 -6.17
N ALA A 85 -0.68 -5.86 -7.07
CA ALA A 85 -1.81 -6.71 -7.40
C ALA A 85 -2.20 -7.57 -6.19
N LYS A 86 -3.50 -7.77 -5.97
CA LYS A 86 -4.01 -8.66 -4.93
C LYS A 86 -3.45 -10.07 -5.04
N SER A 87 -3.26 -10.57 -6.26
CA SER A 87 -2.68 -11.89 -6.52
C SER A 87 -1.26 -12.01 -5.94
N THR A 88 -0.43 -10.98 -6.08
CA THR A 88 0.91 -10.93 -5.48
C THR A 88 0.82 -11.00 -3.95
N VAL A 89 -0.07 -10.21 -3.35
CA VAL A 89 -0.25 -10.17 -1.90
C VAL A 89 -0.80 -11.49 -1.36
N TYR A 90 -1.76 -12.11 -2.05
CA TYR A 90 -2.30 -13.42 -1.69
C TYR A 90 -1.25 -14.53 -1.78
N ALA A 91 -0.38 -14.49 -2.79
CA ALA A 91 0.66 -15.51 -2.97
C ALA A 91 1.65 -15.56 -1.78
N GLU A 92 1.85 -14.43 -1.09
CA GLU A 92 2.68 -14.32 0.11
C GLU A 92 1.89 -14.60 1.41
N GLY A 93 0.71 -15.22 1.32
CA GLY A 93 -0.13 -15.54 2.47
C GLY A 93 -0.92 -14.34 3.02
N GLY A 94 -1.00 -13.25 2.25
CA GLY A 94 -1.82 -12.10 2.58
C GLY A 94 -3.31 -12.33 2.38
N GLY A 95 -4.12 -11.44 2.97
CA GLY A 95 -5.57 -11.51 2.83
C GLY A 95 -6.30 -10.31 3.44
N PRO A 96 -7.61 -10.20 3.21
CA PRO A 96 -8.44 -9.16 3.81
C PRO A 96 -8.63 -9.41 5.31
N VAL A 97 -8.68 -8.32 6.07
CA VAL A 97 -9.11 -8.32 7.48
C VAL A 97 -10.62 -8.41 7.58
N TRP A 98 -11.11 -9.06 8.64
CA TRP A 98 -12.51 -9.09 9.02
C TRP A 98 -12.85 -7.89 9.90
N TYR A 99 -13.83 -7.11 9.49
CA TYR A 99 -14.44 -6.08 10.33
C TYR A 99 -15.56 -6.73 11.14
N VAL A 100 -15.38 -6.78 12.46
CA VAL A 100 -16.21 -7.58 13.36
C VAL A 100 -16.76 -6.68 14.46
N ARG A 101 -18.05 -6.78 14.72
CA ARG A 101 -18.72 -6.10 15.85
C ARG A 101 -18.05 -6.49 17.17
N ASP A 102 -17.98 -5.56 18.13
CA ASP A 102 -17.21 -5.75 19.36
C ASP A 102 -17.53 -7.03 20.15
N ASP A 103 -18.81 -7.42 20.25
CA ASP A 103 -19.26 -8.66 20.90
C ASP A 103 -18.82 -9.94 20.18
N LEU A 104 -18.82 -9.91 18.84
CA LEU A 104 -18.36 -11.01 18.00
C LEU A 104 -16.82 -11.08 17.98
N HIS A 105 -16.13 -9.94 18.06
CA HIS A 105 -14.68 -9.90 18.11
C HIS A 105 -14.14 -10.64 19.35
N GLN A 106 -14.85 -10.59 20.49
CA GLN A 106 -14.47 -11.34 21.70
C GLN A 106 -14.47 -12.86 21.48
N GLN A 107 -15.31 -13.34 20.57
CA GLN A 107 -15.46 -14.76 20.22
C GLN A 107 -14.46 -15.22 19.16
N VAL A 108 -13.71 -14.30 18.52
CA VAL A 108 -12.68 -14.66 17.54
C VAL A 108 -11.54 -15.42 18.24
N PRO A 109 -11.19 -16.63 17.77
CA PRO A 109 -10.07 -17.40 18.29
C PRO A 109 -8.78 -16.58 18.33
N SER A 110 -7.97 -16.75 19.38
CA SER A 110 -6.74 -15.96 19.57
C SER A 110 -5.81 -16.00 18.35
N ALA A 111 -5.68 -17.16 17.69
CA ALA A 111 -4.90 -17.35 16.47
C ALA A 111 -5.38 -16.50 15.28
N LEU A 112 -6.65 -16.12 15.26
CA LEU A 112 -7.27 -15.33 14.18
C LEU A 112 -7.51 -13.86 14.55
N ARG A 113 -7.26 -13.45 15.80
CA ARG A 113 -7.46 -12.05 16.23
C ARG A 113 -6.60 -11.06 15.45
N GLY A 114 -5.43 -11.49 14.98
CA GLY A 114 -4.59 -10.70 14.08
C GLY A 114 -5.20 -10.43 12.71
N TRP A 115 -6.35 -11.04 12.38
CA TRP A 115 -7.11 -10.84 11.15
C TRP A 115 -8.45 -10.16 11.40
N ALA A 116 -8.77 -9.79 12.64
CA ALA A 116 -10.04 -9.16 12.98
C ALA A 116 -9.81 -7.73 13.49
N VAL A 117 -10.60 -6.78 12.98
CA VAL A 117 -10.64 -5.39 13.43
C VAL A 117 -12.02 -5.10 13.99
N ARG A 118 -12.04 -4.53 15.19
CA ARG A 118 -13.26 -4.13 15.89
C ARG A 118 -13.96 -2.98 15.17
N THR A 119 -15.27 -3.15 14.94
CA THR A 119 -16.17 -2.06 14.59
C THR A 119 -17.04 -1.73 15.80
N THR A 120 -16.98 -0.47 16.22
CA THR A 120 -17.73 0.01 17.40
C THR A 120 -18.97 0.76 16.92
N ASP A 121 -20.13 0.34 17.42
CA ASP A 121 -21.40 1.01 17.18
C ASP A 121 -21.36 2.43 17.80
N PRO A 122 -21.70 3.50 17.04
CA PRO A 122 -21.76 4.86 17.57
C PRO A 122 -22.70 5.04 18.77
N SER A 123 -23.65 4.13 19.01
CA SER A 123 -24.63 4.20 20.10
C SER A 123 -24.21 3.50 21.39
N VAL A 124 -23.12 2.71 21.39
CA VAL A 124 -22.85 1.75 22.49
C VAL A 124 -21.70 2.15 23.43
N SER A 125 -20.91 3.20 23.19
CA SER A 125 -19.93 3.62 24.21
C SER A 125 -19.39 5.05 24.04
N GLY A 126 -19.00 5.67 25.16
CA GLY A 126 -18.17 6.88 25.19
C GLY A 126 -16.73 6.70 24.67
N ARG A 127 -16.47 5.67 23.85
CA ARG A 127 -15.23 5.48 23.10
C ARG A 127 -15.48 5.87 21.65
N GLY A 128 -14.55 6.60 21.05
CA GLY A 128 -14.70 7.17 19.72
C GLY A 128 -15.13 6.15 18.65
N THR A 129 -16.04 6.58 17.78
CA THR A 129 -16.62 5.75 16.72
C THR A 129 -15.55 5.21 15.77
N SER A 130 -15.53 3.89 15.55
CA SER A 130 -14.62 3.23 14.60
C SER A 130 -15.42 2.62 13.45
N ARG A 131 -15.69 3.42 12.42
CA ARG A 131 -16.55 3.00 11.30
C ARG A 131 -15.80 2.18 10.25
N TRP A 132 -14.49 2.41 10.05
CA TRP A 132 -13.65 1.73 9.04
C TRP A 132 -14.34 1.46 7.68
N THR A 133 -15.29 2.31 7.26
CA THR A 133 -16.15 2.03 6.10
C THR A 133 -15.57 2.52 4.78
N HIS A 134 -14.52 3.34 4.82
CA HIS A 134 -13.92 3.98 3.64
C HIS A 134 -12.69 3.24 3.10
N GLU A 135 -12.17 2.26 3.84
CA GLU A 135 -11.03 1.43 3.42
C GLU A 135 -11.24 -0.02 3.88
N ARG A 136 -10.73 -0.98 3.10
CA ARG A 136 -10.61 -2.37 3.56
C ARG A 136 -9.13 -2.68 3.80
N GLU A 137 -8.80 -3.02 5.04
CA GLU A 137 -7.44 -3.41 5.40
C GLU A 137 -7.13 -4.82 4.89
N TRP A 138 -5.95 -4.98 4.33
CA TRP A 138 -5.33 -6.26 4.03
C TRP A 138 -4.05 -6.41 4.85
N ARG A 139 -3.72 -7.64 5.23
CA ARG A 139 -2.51 -7.95 5.99
C ARG A 139 -1.72 -9.06 5.30
N VAL A 140 -0.39 -8.95 5.34
CA VAL A 140 0.53 -10.03 5.00
C VAL A 140 1.38 -10.33 6.24
N PRO A 141 1.44 -11.59 6.72
CA PRO A 141 2.37 -11.97 7.78
C PRO A 141 3.82 -11.67 7.38
N GLY A 142 4.58 -11.04 8.26
CA GLY A 142 6.02 -10.85 8.01
C GLY A 142 6.74 -12.19 7.99
N THR A 143 7.74 -12.33 7.12
CA THR A 143 8.64 -13.50 7.05
C THR A 143 10.10 -13.08 7.15
N GLY A 144 10.98 -13.98 7.57
CA GLY A 144 12.43 -13.72 7.70
C GLY A 144 12.86 -13.08 9.02
N ASP A 145 14.13 -12.63 9.07
CA ASP A 145 14.72 -11.86 10.17
C ASP A 145 15.57 -10.72 9.57
N PRO A 146 15.11 -9.45 9.58
CA PRO A 146 13.86 -8.98 10.19
C PRO A 146 12.59 -9.47 9.45
N LEU A 147 11.46 -9.46 10.16
CA LEU A 147 10.16 -9.82 9.59
C LEU A 147 9.72 -8.77 8.56
N GLN A 148 9.49 -9.20 7.32
CA GLN A 148 9.18 -8.30 6.21
C GLN A 148 8.31 -8.95 5.13
N PHE A 149 7.77 -8.10 4.27
CA PHE A 149 7.24 -8.45 2.95
C PHE A 149 8.26 -8.00 1.90
N GLY A 150 9.01 -8.95 1.35
CA GLY A 150 9.96 -8.69 0.28
C GLY A 150 9.27 -8.67 -1.08
N PHE A 151 9.70 -7.78 -1.98
CA PHE A 151 9.17 -7.71 -3.33
C PHE A 151 10.25 -7.29 -4.33
N ALA A 152 10.05 -7.66 -5.60
CA ALA A 152 10.83 -7.10 -6.71
C ALA A 152 10.16 -5.81 -7.19
N LEU A 153 10.92 -4.80 -7.64
CA LEU A 153 10.32 -3.61 -8.25
C LEU A 153 9.43 -3.96 -9.45
N ALA A 154 9.81 -4.96 -10.24
CA ALA A 154 8.99 -5.49 -11.33
C ALA A 154 7.65 -6.13 -10.87
N GLY A 155 7.52 -6.42 -9.56
CA GLY A 155 6.30 -6.89 -8.93
C GLY A 155 5.37 -5.76 -8.46
N LEU A 156 5.82 -4.50 -8.50
CA LEU A 156 4.96 -3.34 -8.25
C LEU A 156 4.08 -3.09 -9.48
N HIS A 157 2.79 -2.88 -9.24
CA HIS A 157 1.90 -2.40 -10.29
C HIS A 157 2.15 -0.91 -10.55
N ALA A 158 2.23 -0.14 -9.47
CA ALA A 158 2.46 1.29 -9.53
C ALA A 158 3.09 1.83 -8.24
N VAL A 159 3.51 3.08 -8.28
CA VAL A 159 3.77 3.90 -7.10
C VAL A 159 2.86 5.12 -7.08
N ILE A 160 2.50 5.60 -5.90
CA ILE A 160 1.76 6.86 -5.70
C ILE A 160 2.75 7.92 -5.22
N VAL A 161 2.78 9.06 -5.90
CA VAL A 161 3.65 10.20 -5.56
C VAL A 161 2.92 11.54 -5.68
N PRO A 162 3.32 12.60 -4.94
CA PRO A 162 2.81 13.93 -5.19
C PRO A 162 3.23 14.45 -6.58
N GLN A 163 2.39 15.28 -7.21
CA GLN A 163 2.68 15.88 -8.51
C GLN A 163 4.05 16.59 -8.59
N SER A 164 4.46 17.26 -7.52
CA SER A 164 5.76 17.95 -7.47
C SER A 164 6.97 17.02 -7.57
N GLU A 165 6.78 15.71 -7.34
CA GLU A 165 7.85 14.69 -7.31
C GLU A 165 7.75 13.72 -8.48
N PHE A 166 6.82 13.94 -9.42
CA PHE A 166 6.60 13.02 -10.52
C PHE A 166 7.86 12.82 -11.38
N SER A 167 8.46 13.90 -11.88
CA SER A 167 9.62 13.82 -12.78
C SER A 167 10.85 13.21 -12.12
N SER A 168 11.07 13.47 -10.83
CA SER A 168 12.22 12.94 -10.09
C SER A 168 12.09 11.44 -9.87
N VAL A 169 10.89 10.96 -9.51
CA VAL A 169 10.63 9.54 -9.28
C VAL A 169 10.60 8.75 -10.59
N GLU A 170 9.98 9.28 -11.64
CA GLU A 170 9.94 8.63 -12.97
C GLU A 170 11.36 8.36 -13.49
N ALA A 171 12.25 9.36 -13.43
CA ALA A 171 13.65 9.20 -13.84
C ALA A 171 14.45 8.25 -12.93
N GLY A 172 14.06 8.11 -11.67
CA GLY A 172 14.67 7.17 -10.70
C GLY A 172 14.30 5.72 -11.01
N LEU A 173 13.00 5.43 -11.13
CA LEU A 173 12.48 4.08 -11.31
C LEU A 173 13.01 3.40 -12.58
N ASP A 174 13.14 4.12 -13.68
CA ASP A 174 13.69 3.55 -14.91
C ASP A 174 15.14 3.06 -14.74
N ARG A 175 15.94 3.77 -13.93
CA ARG A 175 17.32 3.37 -13.59
C ARG A 175 17.33 2.24 -12.56
N ASP A 176 16.47 2.33 -11.55
CA ASP A 176 16.47 1.43 -10.40
C ASP A 176 15.92 0.05 -10.75
N VAL A 177 14.91 -0.05 -11.64
CA VAL A 177 14.38 -1.34 -12.12
C VAL A 177 15.48 -2.17 -12.77
N GLN A 178 16.36 -1.55 -13.58
CA GLN A 178 17.46 -2.27 -14.24
C GLN A 178 18.51 -2.75 -13.23
N SER A 179 18.85 -1.91 -12.24
CA SER A 179 19.81 -2.21 -11.18
C SER A 179 19.30 -3.31 -10.22
N LEU A 180 18.04 -3.23 -9.79
CA LEU A 180 17.43 -4.18 -8.85
C LEU A 180 17.14 -5.55 -9.46
N ASN A 181 16.74 -5.62 -10.74
CA ASN A 181 16.61 -6.90 -11.43
C ASN A 181 17.96 -7.66 -11.44
N THR A 182 19.05 -6.95 -11.70
CA THR A 182 20.42 -7.51 -11.69
C THR A 182 20.80 -8.07 -10.31
N ARG A 183 20.45 -7.36 -9.22
CA ARG A 183 20.75 -7.81 -7.84
C ARG A 183 19.89 -9.00 -7.40
N LEU A 184 18.60 -9.02 -7.76
CA LEU A 184 17.71 -10.12 -7.37
C LEU A 184 18.05 -11.43 -8.10
N GLU A 185 18.53 -11.34 -9.34
CA GLU A 185 19.10 -12.46 -10.08
C GLU A 185 20.34 -13.03 -9.36
N GLN A 186 21.22 -12.15 -8.88
CA GLN A 186 22.41 -12.55 -8.10
C GLN A 186 22.06 -13.19 -6.75
N LEU A 187 20.93 -12.80 -6.15
CA LEU A 187 20.45 -13.34 -4.87
C LEU A 187 19.59 -14.61 -5.02
N GLY A 188 19.41 -15.14 -6.24
CA GLY A 188 18.66 -16.38 -6.48
C GLY A 188 17.17 -16.30 -6.12
N ARG A 189 16.60 -15.09 -6.04
CA ARG A 189 15.18 -14.89 -5.72
C ARG A 189 14.34 -15.04 -6.99
N ARG A 190 13.15 -15.64 -6.86
CA ARG A 190 12.30 -16.04 -7.98
C ARG A 190 11.84 -14.81 -8.79
N GLN A 191 12.14 -14.81 -10.09
CA GLN A 191 11.71 -13.78 -11.05
C GLN A 191 10.17 -13.78 -11.16
N LEU A 192 9.54 -12.62 -10.99
CA LEU A 192 8.12 -12.43 -11.33
C LEU A 192 7.98 -12.19 -12.84
N ARG A 193 6.94 -12.78 -13.45
CA ARG A 193 6.69 -12.81 -14.90
C ARG A 193 6.16 -11.48 -15.49
N HIS A 194 6.54 -10.34 -14.93
CA HIS A 194 6.19 -9.03 -15.48
C HIS A 194 7.45 -8.23 -15.76
N THR A 195 7.68 -7.94 -17.03
CA THR A 195 8.86 -7.24 -17.56
C THR A 195 8.64 -5.74 -17.74
N GLU A 196 7.58 -5.18 -17.16
CA GLU A 196 7.26 -3.76 -17.29
C GLU A 196 7.65 -3.02 -16.01
N ALA A 197 8.27 -1.85 -16.17
CA ALA A 197 8.53 -0.95 -15.05
C ALA A 197 7.20 -0.57 -14.37
N PRO A 198 7.18 -0.37 -13.04
CA PRO A 198 5.97 0.04 -12.35
C PRO A 198 5.47 1.38 -12.88
N ARG A 199 4.15 1.53 -12.91
CA ARG A 199 3.49 2.77 -13.33
C ARG A 199 3.68 3.84 -12.26
N VAL A 200 3.63 5.12 -12.64
CA VAL A 200 3.62 6.22 -11.66
C VAL A 200 2.23 6.84 -11.63
N TRP A 201 1.56 6.73 -10.48
CA TRP A 201 0.30 7.38 -10.19
C TRP A 201 0.55 8.69 -9.47
N MET A 202 0.11 9.77 -10.10
CA MET A 202 0.40 11.11 -9.62
C MET A 202 -0.80 11.68 -8.87
N TRP A 203 -0.59 12.08 -7.61
CA TRP A 203 -1.57 12.86 -6.88
C TRP A 203 -1.48 14.35 -7.23
N ASN A 204 -2.53 14.88 -7.85
CA ASN A 204 -2.66 16.31 -8.15
C ASN A 204 -3.47 16.98 -7.03
N SER A 205 -2.80 17.72 -6.14
CA SER A 205 -3.44 18.40 -5.01
C SER A 205 -4.43 19.49 -5.45
N SER A 206 -4.14 20.21 -6.53
CA SER A 206 -5.02 21.27 -7.06
C SER A 206 -6.33 20.72 -7.62
N ARG A 207 -6.30 19.52 -8.21
CA ARG A 207 -7.49 18.86 -8.78
C ARG A 207 -8.12 17.83 -7.86
N LYS A 208 -7.43 17.43 -6.78
CA LYS A 208 -7.83 16.37 -5.84
C LYS A 208 -8.10 15.04 -6.54
N ARG A 209 -7.21 14.66 -7.47
CA ARG A 209 -7.33 13.42 -8.26
C ARG A 209 -6.01 12.70 -8.43
N LEU A 210 -6.10 11.38 -8.52
CA LEU A 210 -5.02 10.51 -8.96
C LEU A 210 -5.05 10.40 -10.48
N TRP A 211 -3.93 10.71 -11.12
CA TRP A 211 -3.77 10.51 -12.55
C TRP A 211 -2.91 9.29 -12.81
N ASP A 212 -3.41 8.43 -13.68
CA ASP A 212 -2.69 7.27 -14.18
C ASP A 212 -1.92 7.70 -15.44
N PHE A 213 -0.63 7.96 -15.30
CA PHE A 213 0.20 8.32 -16.44
C PHE A 213 0.65 7.04 -17.15
N ARG A 214 -0.08 6.61 -18.18
CA ARG A 214 0.51 5.70 -19.19
C ARG A 214 1.53 6.49 -20.00
N ARG A 215 2.67 5.87 -20.29
CA ARG A 215 3.70 6.36 -21.21
C ARG A 215 3.08 7.13 -22.38
N PHE A 216 3.46 8.39 -22.56
CA PHE A 216 3.47 9.00 -23.89
C PHE A 216 4.45 8.17 -24.73
N GLY A 217 3.93 7.30 -25.59
CA GLY A 217 4.76 6.36 -26.34
C GLY A 217 4.01 5.38 -27.23
N ASP A 218 2.71 5.14 -27.01
CA ASP A 218 1.89 4.48 -28.03
C ASP A 218 1.57 5.49 -29.13
N GLY A 219 2.38 5.48 -30.17
CA GLY A 219 2.13 6.17 -31.43
C GLY A 219 0.82 5.69 -32.06
N GLY A 220 -0.29 6.29 -31.66
CA GLY A 220 -1.59 6.17 -32.29
C GLY A 220 -1.95 7.49 -32.97
N ASN A 221 -1.58 7.62 -34.24
CA ASN A 221 -2.22 8.57 -35.17
C ASN A 221 -3.73 8.43 -35.05
N GLY A 222 -4.43 9.52 -34.73
CA GLY A 222 -5.87 9.45 -34.47
C GLY A 222 -6.59 10.79 -34.40
N LEU A 223 -6.31 11.66 -35.37
CA LEU A 223 -7.24 12.65 -35.93
C LEU A 223 -7.69 13.83 -35.05
N ALA A 224 -7.05 14.97 -35.34
CA ALA A 224 -7.78 16.22 -35.55
C ALA A 224 -8.80 16.05 -36.68
N GLY A 225 -10.02 16.55 -36.51
CA GLY A 225 -10.97 16.67 -37.62
C GLY A 225 -12.44 16.80 -37.23
N ARG A 226 -12.85 18.04 -36.93
CA ARG A 226 -14.22 18.59 -36.92
C ARG A 226 -15.17 18.19 -35.80
#